data_AF-B5HQG2-F1
#
_entry.id   AF-B5HQG2-F1
#
_cell.length_a   1.000
_cell.length_b   1.000
_cell.length_c   1.000
_cell.angle_alpha   90.00
_cell.angle_beta   90.00
_cell.angle_gamma   90.00
#
_symmetry.space_group_name_H-M   'P 1'
#
loop_
_entity.id
_entity.type
_entity.pdbx_description
1 polymer ?
#
loop_
_entity_poly.entity_id
_entity_poly.type
_entity_poly.pdbx_seq_one_letter_code
_entity_poly.pdbx_strand_id
1 'polypeptide(L)'
;MRAARQYCGALGKRADCQVAVSVQAATDRVSGPLGWELFLPEKWAHDTQRRTAAGVSDEVGHGTWAARAASVPIKETGPSDGEQDKPT
;
A
#
# COMPACT_ATOMS: atom_id res chain seq x y z
N MET A 1 -2.74 13.62 15.20
CA MET A 1 -3.73 13.27 14.16
C MET A 1 -4.11 11.80 14.31
N ARG A 2 -5.38 11.44 14.49
CA ARG A 2 -5.81 10.02 14.54
C ARG A 2 -6.10 9.50 13.14
N ALA A 3 -5.96 8.19 12.91
CA ALA A 3 -6.41 7.47 11.71
C ALA A 3 -7.95 7.28 11.68
N ALA A 4 -8.48 6.52 10.72
CA ALA A 4 -9.87 6.03 10.74
C ALA A 4 -9.94 4.60 11.28
N ARG A 5 -11.09 4.17 11.80
CA ARG A 5 -11.29 2.77 12.21
C ARG A 5 -11.35 1.85 11.00
N GLN A 6 -10.29 1.07 10.80
CA GLN A 6 -10.09 0.12 9.71
C GLN A 6 -9.63 -1.23 10.28
N TYR A 7 -9.79 -2.31 9.52
CA TYR A 7 -9.25 -3.60 9.95
C TYR A 7 -7.72 -3.55 9.93
N CYS A 8 -7.11 -3.93 11.06
CA CYS A 8 -5.67 -4.00 11.21
C CYS A 8 -5.27 -5.47 11.31
N GLY A 9 -4.57 -5.98 10.29
CA GLY A 9 -4.12 -7.37 10.26
C GLY A 9 -3.26 -7.74 11.46
N ALA A 10 -2.32 -6.86 11.85
CA ALA A 10 -1.44 -7.07 12.99
C ALA A 10 -2.17 -7.18 14.35
N LEU A 11 -3.30 -6.47 14.50
CA LEU A 11 -4.09 -6.49 15.73
C LEU A 11 -5.29 -7.45 15.66
N GLY A 12 -5.58 -8.05 14.51
CA GLY A 12 -6.72 -8.94 14.27
C GLY A 12 -8.09 -8.29 14.50
N LYS A 13 -8.17 -6.95 14.49
CA LYS A 13 -9.40 -6.21 14.83
C LYS A 13 -9.47 -4.87 14.13
N ARG A 14 -10.62 -4.22 14.22
CA ARG A 14 -10.78 -2.84 13.77
C ARG A 14 -9.95 -1.92 14.66
N ALA A 15 -8.79 -1.52 14.15
CA ALA A 15 -7.75 -0.59 14.60
C ALA A 15 -8.02 0.90 14.28
N ASP A 16 -7.42 1.89 14.96
CA ASP A 16 -7.16 3.19 14.33
C ASP A 16 -5.89 2.97 13.51
N CYS A 17 -6.06 2.64 12.22
CA CYS A 17 -4.96 2.22 11.37
C CYS A 17 -5.14 2.77 9.96
N GLN A 18 -4.02 3.04 9.30
CA GLN A 18 -3.97 3.24 7.86
C GLN A 18 -3.83 1.87 7.18
N VAL A 19 -4.43 1.73 6.01
CA VAL A 19 -4.40 0.49 5.23
C VAL A 19 -3.80 0.81 3.88
N ALA A 20 -2.80 0.04 3.47
CA ALA A 20 -2.24 0.04 2.13
C ALA A 20 -2.55 -1.29 1.45
N VAL A 21 -2.69 -1.25 0.13
CA VAL A 21 -2.87 -2.42 -0.74
C VAL A 21 -1.61 -2.54 -1.58
N SER A 22 -0.93 -3.69 -1.54
CA SER A 22 0.28 -3.95 -2.31
C SER A 22 0.06 -5.07 -3.32
N VAL A 23 0.70 -4.95 -4.48
CA VAL A 23 0.80 -6.03 -5.46
C VAL A 23 2.23 -6.58 -5.40
N GLN A 24 2.35 -7.90 -5.37
CA GLN A 24 3.63 -8.59 -5.27
C GLN A 24 3.72 -9.64 -6.38
N ALA A 25 4.87 -9.71 -7.03
CA ALA A 25 5.21 -10.85 -7.87
C ALA A 25 5.49 -12.03 -6.96
N ALA A 26 4.96 -13.19 -7.30
CA ALA A 26 5.24 -14.44 -6.61
C ALA A 26 5.52 -15.51 -7.67
N THR A 27 6.72 -16.07 -7.59
CA THR A 27 7.17 -17.22 -8.37
C THR A 27 7.61 -18.32 -7.40
N ASP A 28 7.96 -19.48 -7.94
CA ASP A 28 8.54 -20.59 -7.20
C ASP A 28 9.89 -20.26 -6.56
N ARG A 29 10.63 -19.28 -7.09
CA ARG A 29 11.97 -18.92 -6.61
C ARG A 29 12.03 -17.59 -5.86
N VAL A 30 11.18 -16.65 -6.23
CA VAL A 30 11.21 -15.29 -5.68
C VAL A 30 9.81 -14.74 -5.48
N SER A 31 9.64 -14.03 -4.37
CA SER A 31 8.52 -13.13 -4.15
C SER A 31 9.03 -11.73 -3.87
N GLY A 32 8.50 -10.73 -4.57
CA GLY A 32 8.97 -9.34 -4.45
C GLY A 32 7.84 -8.31 -4.63
N PRO A 33 7.96 -7.12 -4.02
CA PRO A 33 6.96 -6.07 -4.16
C PRO A 33 7.05 -5.40 -5.53
N LEU A 34 5.90 -5.27 -6.20
CA LEU A 34 5.77 -4.54 -7.46
C LEU A 34 5.32 -3.09 -7.24
N GLY A 35 4.55 -2.85 -6.19
CA GLY A 35 4.09 -1.53 -5.82
C GLY A 35 3.04 -1.59 -4.72
N TRP A 36 2.59 -0.41 -4.27
CA TRP A 36 1.51 -0.28 -3.30
C TRP A 36 0.74 1.01 -3.48
N GLU A 37 -0.49 1.02 -2.97
CA GLU A 37 -1.41 2.15 -2.96
C GLU A 37 -2.06 2.31 -1.58
N LEU A 38 -2.33 3.56 -1.18
CA LEU A 38 -3.01 3.85 0.08
C LEU A 38 -4.53 3.74 -0.08
N PHE A 39 -5.19 3.02 0.82
CA PHE A 39 -6.65 3.01 0.90
C PHE A 39 -7.13 4.15 1.81
N LEU A 40 -7.77 5.16 1.23
CA LEU A 40 -8.44 6.23 1.99
C LEU A 40 -9.94 5.96 2.17
N PRO A 41 -10.47 5.95 3.40
CA PRO A 41 -11.90 6.01 3.64
C PRO A 41 -12.50 7.32 3.12
N GLU A 42 -13.74 7.28 2.64
CA GLU A 42 -14.45 8.43 2.04
C GLU A 42 -14.39 9.69 2.91
N LYS A 43 -14.71 9.58 4.20
CA LYS A 43 -14.64 10.70 5.14
C LYS A 43 -13.26 11.37 5.27
N TRP A 44 -12.18 10.68 4.89
CA TRP A 44 -10.83 11.24 4.86
C TRP A 44 -10.50 11.82 3.50
N ALA A 45 -10.98 11.19 2.42
CA ALA A 45 -10.76 11.68 1.07
C ALA A 45 -11.32 13.10 0.88
N HIS A 46 -12.39 13.46 1.60
CA HIS A 46 -13.00 14.80 1.56
C HIS A 46 -12.47 15.80 2.62
N ASP A 47 -11.53 15.39 3.48
CA ASP A 47 -10.97 16.24 4.54
C ASP A 47 -9.58 16.75 4.12
N THR A 48 -9.56 17.83 3.33
CA THR A 48 -8.33 18.40 2.77
C THR A 48 -7.32 18.78 3.84
N GLN A 49 -7.75 19.42 4.93
CA GLN A 49 -6.86 19.82 6.02
C GLN A 49 -6.15 18.61 6.62
N ARG A 50 -6.88 17.52 6.83
CA ARG A 50 -6.32 16.28 7.36
C ARG A 50 -5.42 15.58 6.35
N ARG A 51 -5.74 15.58 5.06
CA ARG A 51 -4.90 14.99 4.01
C ARG A 51 -3.57 15.71 3.92
N THR A 52 -3.59 17.04 3.87
CA THR A 52 -2.38 17.86 3.83
C THR A 52 -1.50 17.61 5.05
N ALA A 53 -2.07 17.62 6.26
CA ALA A 53 -1.28 17.38 7.46
C ALA A 53 -0.80 15.92 7.63
N ALA A 54 -1.37 14.97 6.88
CA ALA A 54 -0.90 13.59 6.78
C ALA A 54 0.09 13.34 5.62
N GLY A 55 0.33 14.34 4.76
CA GLY A 55 1.15 14.18 3.55
C GLY A 55 0.49 13.33 2.46
N VAL A 56 -0.84 13.20 2.48
CA VAL A 56 -1.59 12.46 1.44
C VAL A 56 -1.76 13.36 0.22
N SER A 57 -1.27 12.90 -0.94
CA SER A 57 -1.41 13.60 -2.23
C SER A 57 -2.87 13.74 -2.66
N ASP A 58 -3.19 14.81 -3.38
CA ASP A 58 -4.55 15.11 -3.83
C ASP A 58 -5.12 14.10 -4.81
N GLU A 59 -4.26 13.40 -5.54
CA GLU A 59 -4.62 12.31 -6.45
C GLU A 59 -5.15 11.06 -5.73
N VAL A 60 -4.84 10.89 -4.45
CA VAL A 60 -5.28 9.74 -3.66
C VAL A 60 -6.69 9.99 -3.11
N GLY A 61 -7.69 9.60 -3.88
CA GLY A 61 -9.11 9.63 -3.50
C GLY A 61 -9.59 8.39 -2.75
N HIS A 62 -10.90 8.36 -2.46
CA HIS A 62 -11.57 7.14 -2.02
C HIS A 62 -11.70 6.12 -3.16
N GLY A 63 -11.77 4.83 -2.85
CA GLY A 63 -12.04 3.77 -3.83
C GLY A 63 -12.17 2.41 -3.14
N THR A 64 -12.59 1.38 -3.87
CA THR A 64 -12.60 0.01 -3.34
C THR A 64 -11.19 -0.55 -3.23
N TRP A 65 -10.99 -1.58 -2.41
CA TRP A 65 -9.70 -2.27 -2.33
C TRP A 65 -9.27 -2.82 -3.71
N ALA A 66 -10.22 -3.33 -4.50
CA ALA A 66 -9.96 -3.88 -5.82
C ALA A 66 -9.55 -2.79 -6.83
N ALA A 67 -10.22 -1.63 -6.79
CA ALA A 67 -9.82 -0.49 -7.61
C ALA A 67 -8.41 0.00 -7.23
N ARG A 68 -8.09 0.05 -5.93
CA ARG A 68 -6.75 0.45 -5.48
C ARG A 68 -5.68 -0.55 -5.89
N ALA A 69 -5.97 -1.85 -5.81
CA ALA A 69 -5.08 -2.90 -6.29
C ALA A 69 -4.79 -2.75 -7.79
N ALA A 70 -5.82 -2.47 -8.59
CA ALA A 70 -5.69 -2.29 -10.05
C ALA A 70 -4.93 -1.01 -10.42
N SER A 71 -5.00 0.03 -9.58
CA SER A 71 -4.28 1.29 -9.77
C SER A 71 -2.86 1.29 -9.24
N VAL A 72 -2.39 0.19 -8.63
CA VAL A 72 -1.02 0.13 -8.10
C VAL A 72 -0.01 0.41 -9.22
N PRO A 73 0.89 1.39 -9.06
CA PRO A 73 1.96 1.60 -10.01
C PRO A 73 2.93 0.42 -9.92
N ILE A 74 2.78 -0.52 -10.84
CA ILE A 74 3.70 -1.66 -10.99
C ILE A 74 5.00 -1.09 -11.54
N LYS A 75 6.02 -1.02 -10.68
CA LYS A 75 7.38 -0.74 -11.15
C LYS A 75 7.88 -2.00 -11.83
N GLU A 76 8.27 -1.89 -13.10
CA GLU A 76 8.94 -3.02 -13.77
C GLU A 76 10.20 -3.35 -12.98
N THR A 77 10.19 -4.51 -12.32
CA THR A 77 11.42 -5.11 -11.82
C THR A 77 12.17 -5.60 -13.04
N GLY A 78 13.13 -4.81 -13.51
CA GLY A 78 14.21 -5.35 -14.34
C GLY A 78 14.83 -6.57 -13.64
N PRO A 79 15.42 -7.51 -14.38
CA PRO A 79 16.03 -8.69 -13.77
C PRO A 79 17.01 -8.23 -12.69
N SER A 80 16.78 -8.63 -11.43
CA SER A 80 17.76 -8.45 -10.38
C SER A 80 18.92 -9.39 -10.70
N ASP A 81 19.94 -8.86 -11.37
CA ASP A 81 21.25 -9.47 -11.38
C ASP A 81 21.73 -9.61 -9.93
N GLY A 82 22.09 -10.84 -9.54
CA GLY A 82 22.95 -11.09 -8.38
C GLY A 82 22.27 -11.78 -7.19
N GLU A 83 22.03 -13.08 -7.34
CA GLU A 83 22.41 -14.05 -6.31
C GLU A 83 23.84 -13.70 -5.85
N GLN A 84 24.00 -13.06 -4.69
CA GLN A 84 25.31 -12.93 -4.04
C GLN A 84 25.54 -14.21 -3.26
N ASP A 85 26.13 -15.16 -3.96
CA ASP A 85 26.79 -16.33 -3.41
C ASP A 85 27.80 -15.88 -2.35
N LYS A 86 27.56 -16.29 -1.10
CA LYS A 86 28.41 -15.96 0.05
C LYS A 86 29.57 -16.97 0.04
N PRO A 87 30.83 -16.55 -0.17
CA PRO A 87 31.92 -17.51 -0.25
C PRO A 87 32.10 -18.23 1.10
N THR A 88 32.31 -19.54 0.98
CA THR A 88 32.70 -20.47 2.06
C THR A 88 34.08 -20.15 2.60
#